data_AF-A0A429BK72-F1
#
_entry.id   AF-A0A429BK72-F1
#
_cell.length_a   1.000
_cell.length_b   1.000
_cell.length_c   1.000
_cell.angle_alpha   90.00
_cell.angle_beta   90.00
_cell.angle_gamma   90.00
#
_symmetry.space_group_name_H-M   'P 1'
#
loop_
_entity.id
_entity.type
_entity.pdbx_description
1 polymer ?
#
loop_
_entity_poly.entity_id
_entity_poly.type
_entity_poly.pdbx_seq_one_letter_code
_entity_poly.pdbx_strand_id
1 'polypeptide(L)'
;MLAWAATAVAATGAAVAVLGLLGTGVTGTSSRVLSGPEVRAALATATARAATPPPRTAARAQDRLVRSPGGTVIASCSGGGLVTLRSWSPAQGYSVDGVEAGPAREVKVEFEPEDGREVELKIICTPEGPAAR
;
A
#
# COMPACT_ATOMS: atom_id res chain seq x y z
N MET A 1 -5.06 -16.75 52.81
CA MET A 1 -3.91 -16.35 51.98
C MET A 1 -3.58 -17.38 50.90
N LEU A 2 -3.34 -18.66 51.25
CA LEU A 2 -2.95 -19.71 50.28
C LEU A 2 -4.00 -20.01 49.20
N ALA A 3 -5.29 -19.99 49.54
CA ALA A 3 -6.37 -20.26 48.57
C ALA A 3 -6.46 -19.21 47.45
N TRP A 4 -6.11 -17.94 47.74
CA TRP A 4 -6.12 -16.86 46.74
C TRP A 4 -4.91 -16.91 45.82
N ALA A 5 -3.75 -17.34 46.34
CA ALA A 5 -2.57 -17.56 45.51
C ALA A 5 -2.76 -18.72 44.52
N ALA A 6 -3.41 -19.80 44.96
CA ALA A 6 -3.71 -20.95 44.10
C ALA A 6 -4.63 -20.57 42.92
N THR A 7 -5.65 -19.75 43.15
CA THR A 7 -6.54 -19.28 42.08
C THR A 7 -5.84 -18.33 41.10
N ALA A 8 -4.93 -17.46 41.57
CA ALA A 8 -4.15 -16.59 40.70
C ALA A 8 -3.20 -17.38 39.78
N VAL A 9 -2.52 -18.41 40.31
CA VAL A 9 -1.64 -19.28 39.53
C VAL A 9 -2.43 -20.08 38.50
N ALA A 10 -3.59 -20.63 38.89
CA ALA A 10 -4.46 -21.37 37.97
C ALA A 10 -4.99 -20.49 36.82
N ALA A 11 -5.41 -19.26 37.11
CA ALA A 11 -5.89 -18.31 36.10
C ALA A 11 -4.78 -17.93 35.10
N THR A 12 -3.55 -17.71 35.59
CA THR A 12 -2.41 -17.38 34.74
C THR A 12 -1.98 -18.57 33.86
N GLY A 13 -1.99 -19.78 34.42
CA GLY A 13 -1.69 -21.01 33.67
C GLY A 13 -2.68 -21.29 32.54
N ALA A 14 -3.98 -21.08 32.79
CA ALA A 14 -5.01 -21.24 31.77
C ALA A 14 -4.85 -20.26 30.60
N ALA A 15 -4.47 -19.01 30.87
CA ALA A 15 -4.21 -18.00 29.83
C ALA A 15 -3.02 -18.37 28.93
N VAL A 16 -1.92 -18.89 29.51
CA VAL A 16 -0.75 -19.33 28.74
C VAL A 16 -1.05 -20.55 27.87
N ALA A 17 -1.88 -21.48 28.36
CA ALA A 17 -2.30 -22.66 27.60
C ALA A 17 -3.14 -22.30 26.36
N VAL A 18 -4.01 -21.29 26.47
CA VAL A 18 -4.83 -20.79 25.34
C VAL A 18 -3.96 -20.08 24.29
N LEU A 19 -2.96 -19.31 24.72
CA LEU A 19 -2.01 -18.65 23.80
C LEU A 19 -1.12 -19.66 23.05
N GLY A 20 -0.71 -20.75 23.71
CA GLY A 20 0.02 -21.84 23.07
C GLY A 20 -0.80 -22.57 21.99
N LEU A 21 -2.12 -22.67 22.19
CA LEU A 21 -3.04 -23.33 21.26
C LEU A 21 -3.34 -22.50 20.01
N LEU A 22 -3.26 -21.16 20.13
CA LEU A 22 -3.35 -20.23 18.99
C LEU A 22 -2.03 -20.11 18.23
N GLY A 23 -0.89 -20.33 18.90
CA GLY A 23 0.44 -20.25 18.30
C GLY A 23 0.74 -21.36 17.28
N THR A 24 0.25 -22.58 17.50
CA THR A 24 0.51 -23.74 16.63
C THR A 24 -0.22 -23.69 15.28
N GLY A 25 -1.31 -22.92 15.20
CA GLY A 25 -2.09 -22.74 13.96
C GLY A 25 -1.63 -21.56 13.08
N VAL A 26 -1.07 -20.50 13.67
CA VAL A 26 -0.58 -19.31 12.93
C VAL A 26 0.84 -19.49 12.40
N THR A 27 1.70 -20.24 13.10
CA THR A 27 3.06 -20.56 12.64
C THR A 27 3.09 -21.85 11.82
N GLY A 28 2.09 -22.04 10.97
CA GLY A 28 1.87 -23.24 10.16
C GLY A 28 3.19 -23.89 9.73
N THR A 29 3.31 -25.18 10.04
CA THR A 29 4.35 -26.13 9.63
C THR A 29 5.46 -25.52 8.76
N SER A 30 6.58 -25.15 9.41
CA SER A 30 7.89 -24.78 8.84
C SER A 30 8.21 -23.28 8.71
N SER A 31 8.06 -22.49 9.78
CA SER A 31 8.96 -21.33 9.97
C SER A 31 10.35 -21.81 10.42
N ARG A 32 11.05 -22.58 9.58
CA ARG A 32 12.48 -22.86 9.81
C ARG A 32 13.23 -21.56 9.53
N VAL A 33 14.01 -21.08 10.49
CA VAL A 33 14.94 -19.96 10.25
C VAL A 33 15.86 -20.37 9.10
N LEU A 34 15.78 -19.62 8.00
CA LEU A 34 16.64 -19.84 6.83
C LEU A 34 18.07 -19.50 7.22
N SER A 35 18.99 -20.42 6.95
CA SER A 35 20.42 -20.14 7.04
C SER A 35 20.82 -19.14 5.94
N GLY A 36 21.90 -18.37 6.18
CA GLY A 36 22.41 -17.41 5.20
C GLY A 36 22.57 -17.93 3.75
N PRO A 37 23.06 -19.16 3.49
CA PRO A 37 23.11 -19.69 2.12
C PRO A 37 21.71 -19.93 1.51
N GLU A 38 20.72 -20.33 2.31
CA GLU A 38 19.36 -20.55 1.83
C GLU A 38 18.67 -19.23 1.46
N VAL A 39 18.92 -18.15 2.22
CA VAL A 39 18.46 -16.80 1.86
C VAL A 39 19.08 -16.35 0.54
N ARG A 40 20.38 -16.57 0.34
CA ARG A 40 21.06 -16.22 -0.92
C ARG A 40 20.53 -17.01 -2.11
N ALA A 41 20.27 -18.31 -1.94
CA ALA A 41 19.68 -19.15 -2.99
C ALA A 41 18.24 -18.74 -3.33
N ALA A 42 17.43 -18.42 -2.31
CA ALA A 42 16.08 -17.91 -2.49
C ALA A 42 16.08 -16.55 -3.22
N LEU A 43 17.00 -15.66 -2.86
CA LEU A 43 17.16 -14.36 -3.50
C LEU A 43 17.59 -14.51 -4.97
N ALA A 44 18.59 -15.36 -5.25
CA ALA A 44 19.04 -15.63 -6.62
C ALA A 44 17.90 -16.17 -7.50
N THR A 45 17.10 -17.08 -6.96
CA THR A 45 15.92 -17.65 -7.65
C THR A 45 14.86 -16.57 -7.92
N ALA A 46 14.60 -15.69 -6.95
CA ALA A 46 13.67 -14.56 -7.12
C ALA A 46 14.17 -13.57 -8.19
N THR A 47 15.47 -13.24 -8.19
CA THR A 47 16.08 -12.37 -9.20
C THR A 47 16.02 -12.97 -10.60
N ALA A 48 16.24 -14.28 -10.74
CA ALA A 48 16.13 -14.97 -12.03
C ALA A 48 14.68 -14.96 -12.56
N ARG A 49 13.69 -15.13 -11.67
CA ARG A 49 12.27 -15.04 -12.04
C ARG A 49 11.86 -13.63 -12.48
N ALA A 50 12.40 -12.61 -11.81
CA ALA A 50 12.20 -11.20 -12.19
C ALA A 50 12.90 -10.84 -13.50
N ALA A 51 14.02 -11.50 -13.82
CA ALA A 51 14.75 -11.29 -15.06
C ALA A 51 14.05 -11.87 -16.30
N THR A 52 13.06 -12.75 -16.14
CA THR A 52 12.22 -13.23 -17.25
C THR A 52 11.18 -12.16 -17.59
N PRO A 53 11.29 -11.47 -18.74
CA PRO A 53 10.31 -10.47 -19.12
C PRO A 53 8.98 -11.19 -19.44
N PRO A 54 7.83 -10.75 -18.88
CA PRO A 54 6.53 -11.21 -19.36
C PRO A 54 6.37 -10.80 -20.84
N PRO A 55 5.51 -11.49 -21.62
CA PRO A 55 5.13 -11.01 -22.95
C PRO A 55 4.67 -9.55 -22.82
N ARG A 56 5.40 -8.64 -23.48
CA ARG A 56 5.17 -7.20 -23.40
C ARG A 56 3.88 -6.84 -24.14
N THR A 57 2.75 -6.97 -23.46
CA THR A 57 1.54 -6.18 -23.73
C THR A 57 1.35 -5.10 -22.67
N ALA A 58 2.40 -4.74 -21.94
CA ALA A 58 2.45 -3.50 -21.18
C ALA A 58 2.80 -2.37 -22.17
N ALA A 59 1.79 -1.80 -22.82
CA ALA A 59 1.84 -0.36 -23.05
C ALA A 59 2.29 0.24 -21.72
N ARG A 60 3.42 0.95 -21.70
CA ARG A 60 3.90 1.61 -20.48
C ARG A 60 2.71 2.36 -19.91
N ALA A 61 2.16 1.89 -18.79
CA ALA A 61 1.31 2.70 -17.95
C ALA A 61 2.16 3.95 -17.68
N GLN A 62 1.77 5.07 -18.28
CA GLN A 62 2.56 6.30 -18.24
C GLN A 62 2.29 6.95 -16.88
N ASP A 63 2.77 6.29 -15.83
CA ASP A 63 2.71 6.79 -14.46
C ASP A 63 3.48 8.11 -14.44
N ARG A 64 2.79 9.19 -14.09
CA ARG A 64 3.35 10.53 -14.04
C ARG A 64 3.02 11.19 -12.71
N LEU A 65 4.04 11.82 -12.14
CA LEU A 65 3.88 12.67 -10.97
C LEU A 65 3.34 14.03 -11.39
N VAL A 66 2.18 14.39 -10.87
CA VAL A 66 1.54 15.69 -10.98
C VAL A 66 1.66 16.39 -9.63
N ARG A 67 2.00 17.69 -9.65
CA ARG A 67 2.21 18.49 -8.43
C ARG A 67 1.20 19.63 -8.40
N SER A 68 0.70 19.95 -7.21
CA SER A 68 -0.10 21.13 -6.92
C SER A 68 0.41 21.79 -5.62
N PRO A 69 -0.10 22.97 -5.26
CA PRO A 69 0.17 23.55 -3.94
C PRO A 69 -0.27 22.66 -2.78
N GLY A 70 -1.40 21.95 -2.93
CA GLY A 70 -1.98 21.10 -1.88
C GLY A 70 -1.34 19.72 -1.74
N GLY A 71 -0.55 19.27 -2.71
CA GLY A 71 0.10 17.96 -2.63
C GLY A 71 0.67 17.45 -3.95
N THR A 72 0.91 16.15 -3.99
CA THR A 72 1.39 15.45 -5.18
C THR A 72 0.58 14.20 -5.46
N VAL A 73 0.45 13.86 -6.73
CA VAL A 73 -0.38 12.74 -7.20
C VAL A 73 0.38 11.97 -8.26
N ILE A 74 0.40 10.64 -8.17
CA ILE A 74 0.84 9.76 -9.25
C ILE A 74 -0.41 9.30 -9.99
N ALA A 75 -0.51 9.64 -11.27
CA ALA A 75 -1.61 9.25 -12.15
C ALA A 75 -1.09 8.40 -13.31
N SER A 76 -1.95 7.53 -13.86
CA SER A 76 -1.66 6.71 -15.02
C SER A 76 -2.71 6.92 -16.08
N CYS A 77 -2.27 7.04 -17.33
CA CYS A 77 -3.16 6.98 -18.49
C CYS A 77 -3.31 5.54 -19.00
N SER A 78 -4.50 5.21 -19.47
CA SER A 78 -4.83 3.95 -20.14
C SER A 78 -5.49 4.22 -21.49
N GLY A 79 -5.71 3.16 -22.28
CA GLY A 79 -6.39 3.28 -23.57
C GLY A 79 -7.77 3.94 -23.45
N GLY A 80 -8.19 4.70 -24.47
CA GLY A 80 -9.50 5.38 -24.47
C GLY A 80 -9.53 6.72 -23.74
N GLY A 81 -8.37 7.27 -23.35
CA GLY A 81 -8.28 8.58 -22.70
C GLY A 81 -8.69 8.56 -21.22
N LEU A 82 -8.72 7.38 -20.61
CA LEU A 82 -9.06 7.20 -19.20
C LEU A 82 -7.81 7.32 -18.33
N VAL A 83 -7.92 8.06 -17.24
CA VAL A 83 -6.89 8.27 -16.23
C VAL A 83 -7.30 7.58 -14.93
N THR A 84 -6.31 7.07 -14.20
CA THR A 84 -6.46 6.48 -12.87
C THR A 84 -5.44 7.11 -11.91
N LEU A 85 -5.89 7.45 -10.71
CA LEU A 85 -5.00 7.84 -9.61
C LEU A 85 -4.39 6.60 -8.97
N ARG A 86 -3.06 6.57 -8.87
CA ARG A 86 -2.29 5.45 -8.32
C ARG A 86 -1.93 5.71 -6.86
N SER A 87 -1.58 6.94 -6.54
CA SER A 87 -1.32 7.41 -5.18
C SER A 87 -1.40 8.93 -5.10
N TRP A 88 -1.57 9.45 -3.90
CA TRP A 88 -1.54 10.87 -3.59
C TRP A 88 -0.92 11.10 -2.23
N SER A 89 -0.32 12.27 -2.04
CA SER A 89 0.31 12.66 -0.78
C SER A 89 0.06 14.15 -0.57
N PRO A 90 -0.67 14.55 0.49
CA PRO A 90 -0.90 15.96 0.79
C PRO A 90 0.43 16.65 1.14
N ALA A 91 0.49 17.94 0.84
CA ALA A 91 1.56 18.82 1.31
C ALA A 91 1.45 19.01 2.83
N GLN A 92 2.50 19.56 3.44
CA GLN A 92 2.47 19.86 4.87
C GLN A 92 1.35 20.88 5.17
N GLY A 93 0.56 20.63 6.21
CA GLY A 93 -0.58 21.49 6.58
C GLY A 93 -1.85 21.25 5.75
N TYR A 94 -1.86 20.23 4.89
CA TYR A 94 -3.03 19.81 4.12
C TYR A 94 -3.48 18.39 4.52
N SER A 95 -4.79 18.16 4.47
CA SER A 95 -5.44 16.85 4.49
C SER A 95 -6.07 16.54 3.14
N VAL A 96 -6.53 15.30 2.96
CA VAL A 96 -7.33 14.88 1.80
C VAL A 96 -8.73 14.55 2.31
N ASP A 97 -9.72 15.22 1.76
CA ASP A 97 -11.15 15.15 2.11
C ASP A 97 -11.98 14.50 0.98
N GLY A 98 -11.53 14.61 -0.28
CA GLY A 98 -12.20 14.03 -1.44
C GLY A 98 -11.25 13.40 -2.47
N VAL A 99 -11.62 12.22 -3.00
CA VAL A 99 -10.88 11.54 -4.08
C VAL A 99 -11.82 10.86 -5.05
N GLU A 100 -11.66 11.17 -6.33
CA GLU A 100 -12.27 10.45 -7.46
C GLU A 100 -11.15 9.77 -8.25
N ALA A 101 -10.81 8.52 -7.88
CA ALA A 101 -9.60 7.85 -8.38
C ALA A 101 -9.67 7.32 -9.82
N GLY A 102 -10.87 7.24 -10.42
CA GLY A 102 -11.07 6.64 -11.74
C GLY A 102 -10.99 5.10 -11.74
N PRO A 103 -10.93 4.45 -12.92
CA PRO A 103 -10.70 5.03 -14.25
C PRO A 103 -11.82 5.94 -14.76
N ALA A 104 -11.48 7.15 -15.18
CA ALA A 104 -12.43 8.12 -15.74
C ALA A 104 -11.73 9.06 -16.73
N ARG A 105 -12.47 9.86 -17.50
CA ARG A 105 -11.87 10.87 -18.41
C ARG A 105 -11.18 12.01 -17.65
N GLU A 106 -11.65 12.25 -16.44
CA GLU A 106 -11.11 13.18 -15.47
C GLU A 106 -11.16 12.50 -14.10
N VAL A 107 -10.11 12.69 -13.31
CA VAL A 107 -10.01 12.23 -11.92
C VAL A 107 -9.61 13.40 -11.05
N LYS A 108 -9.84 13.28 -9.74
CA LYS A 108 -9.70 14.39 -8.81
C LYS A 108 -9.12 13.98 -7.47
N VAL A 109 -8.33 14.85 -6.88
CA VAL A 109 -8.01 14.87 -5.44
C VAL A 109 -8.29 16.26 -4.91
N GLU A 110 -9.01 16.35 -3.81
CA GLU A 110 -9.23 17.58 -3.05
C GLU A 110 -8.23 17.59 -1.88
N PHE A 111 -7.49 18.68 -1.76
CA PHE A 111 -6.53 18.91 -0.69
C PHE A 111 -7.01 20.09 0.15
N GLU A 112 -7.40 19.82 1.39
CA GLU A 112 -7.94 20.82 2.32
C GLU A 112 -6.84 21.31 3.27
N PRO A 113 -6.51 22.61 3.30
CA PRO A 113 -5.62 23.16 4.33
C PRO A 113 -6.35 23.33 5.67
N GLU A 114 -5.62 23.42 6.79
CA GLU A 114 -6.23 23.73 8.09
C GLU A 114 -7.01 25.06 8.09
N ASP A 115 -6.50 26.05 7.37
CA ASP A 115 -7.13 27.35 7.16
C ASP A 115 -7.05 27.76 5.68
N GLY A 116 -8.14 28.33 5.17
CA GLY A 116 -8.18 28.91 3.82
C GLY A 116 -9.07 28.13 2.86
N ARG A 117 -8.62 28.02 1.60
CA ARG A 117 -9.40 27.42 0.51
C ARG A 117 -8.79 26.08 0.09
N GLU A 118 -9.66 25.12 -0.14
CA GLU A 118 -9.31 23.82 -0.72
C GLU A 118 -8.60 23.97 -2.07
N VAL A 119 -7.71 23.03 -2.35
CA VAL A 119 -7.02 22.89 -3.63
C VAL A 119 -7.55 21.65 -4.33
N GLU A 120 -8.43 21.86 -5.31
CA GLU A 120 -8.95 20.81 -6.17
C GLU A 120 -7.96 20.53 -7.32
N LEU A 121 -7.36 19.34 -7.36
CA LEU A 121 -6.48 18.91 -8.44
C LEU A 121 -7.21 17.94 -9.37
N LYS A 122 -7.65 18.44 -10.53
CA LYS A 122 -8.23 17.66 -11.62
C LYS A 122 -7.14 17.21 -12.60
N ILE A 123 -7.16 15.94 -12.98
CA ILE A 123 -6.17 15.36 -13.89
C ILE A 123 -6.89 14.67 -15.05
N ILE A 124 -6.40 14.89 -16.27
CA ILE A 124 -6.87 14.26 -17.51
C ILE A 124 -5.70 13.61 -18.26
N CYS A 125 -6.01 12.75 -19.24
CA CYS A 125 -5.01 12.26 -20.18
C CYS A 125 -4.82 13.20 -21.38
N THR A 126 -3.56 13.54 -21.63
CA THR A 126 -3.11 14.28 -22.83
C THR A 126 -2.21 13.38 -23.68
N PRO A 127 -1.82 13.79 -24.91
CA PRO A 127 -0.83 13.05 -25.70
C PRO A 127 0.52 12.83 -24.99
N GLU A 128 0.87 13.71 -24.04
CA GLU A 128 2.11 13.65 -23.25
C GLU A 128 1.96 12.83 -21.96
N GLY A 129 0.75 12.34 -21.66
CA GLY A 129 0.41 11.61 -20.44
C GLY A 129 -0.53 12.38 -19.51
N PRO A 130 -0.64 11.96 -18.23
CA PRO A 130 -1.50 12.63 -17.25
C PRO A 130 -1.08 14.10 -17.05
N ALA A 131 -2.03 15.03 -17.06
CA ALA A 131 -1.77 16.45 -16.82
C ALA A 131 -2.90 17.09 -16.01
N ALA A 132 -2.55 18.12 -15.24
CA ALA A 132 -3.54 18.93 -14.54
C ALA A 132 -4.42 19.69 -15.55
N ARG A 133 -5.70 19.86 -15.22
CA ARG A 133 -6.68 20.60 -16.02
C ARG A 133 -7.06 21.93 -15.38
#